data_AF-A0A6P4I6Z5-F1
#
_entry.id   AF-A0A6P4I6Z5-F1
#
_cell.length_a   1.000
_cell.length_b   1.000
_cell.length_c   1.000
_cell.angle_alpha   90.00
_cell.angle_beta   90.00
_cell.angle_gamma   90.00
#
_symmetry.space_group_name_H-M   'P 1'
#
loop_
_entity.id
_entity.type
_entity.pdbx_description
1 polymer ?
#
loop_
_entity_poly.entity_id
_entity_poly.type
_entity_poly.pdbx_seq_one_letter_code
_entity_poly.pdbx_strand_id
1 'polypeptide(L)'
;MSNTSKGFLNLFKQSPSRDSNEGNRHVRRSRTSVEMDSFRFMQQDQAERRRELEREVKEMEKEKEKKELKKEKSEERAKLQQKKDPSQERLERQAARLKERERRKQQRKKLEESRNSQGQSELDSAITLTYPEKPSETTVMVMESVDDFKRDIDNLELQTDNLDLRSKMMATMWISRLRTPTQNEEEIRARNIIAAHLLKCHKENMFQKEPFNQPPSSDTLANITKKILLTRETPCQDLALGKRTETKSHLNKLFHDSYDGGKFLSQLPVPRDGAFFILHLRPNL
;
A
#
# COMPACT_ATOMS: atom_id res chain seq x y z
N MET A 1 4.47 -0.71 44.43
CA MET A 1 3.43 -1.25 45.33
C MET A 1 2.47 -2.10 44.50
N SER A 2 2.47 -3.40 44.81
CA SER A 2 1.33 -4.34 44.80
C SER A 2 0.36 -4.35 43.60
N ASN A 3 0.36 -5.42 42.81
CA ASN A 3 -0.59 -6.53 43.04
C ASN A 3 -0.43 -7.70 42.05
N THR A 4 -0.27 -8.86 42.65
CA THR A 4 -0.30 -10.24 42.14
C THR A 4 -1.73 -10.77 41.96
N SER A 5 -1.97 -11.70 41.02
CA SER A 5 -2.80 -12.91 41.18
C SER A 5 -2.82 -13.69 39.86
N LYS A 6 -2.08 -14.80 39.70
CA LYS A 6 -2.44 -16.20 40.03
C LYS A 6 -3.81 -16.65 39.48
N GLY A 7 -3.75 -17.60 38.55
CA GLY A 7 -4.87 -18.40 38.07
C GLY A 7 -4.35 -19.74 37.54
N PHE A 8 -4.08 -20.65 38.46
CA PHE A 8 -3.70 -22.05 38.23
C PHE A 8 -4.92 -22.93 38.60
N LEU A 9 -5.02 -24.10 37.97
CA LEU A 9 -5.82 -25.28 38.32
C LEU A 9 -7.30 -25.33 37.89
N ASN A 10 -7.60 -26.31 37.03
CA ASN A 10 -8.66 -27.31 37.23
C ASN A 10 -8.25 -28.56 36.43
N LEU A 11 -7.72 -29.62 37.07
CA LEU A 11 -8.37 -30.67 37.86
C LEU A 11 -9.15 -31.73 37.03
N PHE A 12 -8.56 -32.94 37.03
CA PHE A 12 -9.18 -34.27 37.05
C PHE A 12 -10.22 -34.64 35.97
N LYS A 13 -9.75 -35.41 34.97
CA LYS A 13 -10.58 -36.40 34.28
C LYS A 13 -10.59 -37.69 35.10
N GLN A 14 -11.72 -38.00 35.73
CA GLN A 14 -12.00 -39.30 36.32
C GLN A 14 -12.33 -40.31 35.21
N SER A 15 -11.67 -41.46 35.27
CA SER A 15 -11.97 -42.68 34.52
C SER A 15 -13.11 -43.45 35.21
N PRO A 16 -14.06 -44.05 34.48
CA PRO A 16 -15.00 -44.98 35.09
C PRO A 16 -14.38 -46.38 35.19
N SER A 17 -14.40 -46.88 36.42
CA SER A 17 -14.17 -48.27 36.83
C SER A 17 -15.11 -49.22 36.08
N ARG A 18 -14.57 -50.35 35.62
CA ARG A 18 -15.30 -51.43 34.96
C ARG A 18 -15.33 -52.60 35.94
N ASP A 19 -16.37 -52.65 36.79
CA ASP A 19 -16.64 -53.80 37.63
C ASP A 19 -17.36 -54.90 36.84
N SER A 20 -16.72 -56.06 36.84
CA SER A 20 -17.21 -57.37 36.47
C SER A 20 -18.34 -57.82 37.40
N ASN A 21 -19.40 -58.41 36.84
CA ASN A 21 -20.16 -59.42 37.59
C ASN A 21 -20.69 -60.51 36.66
N GLU A 22 -20.17 -61.72 36.88
CA GLU A 22 -20.62 -62.97 36.30
C GLU A 22 -21.96 -63.37 36.94
N GLY A 23 -22.87 -63.90 36.12
CA GLY A 23 -24.18 -64.34 36.55
C GLY A 23 -24.73 -65.40 35.62
N ASN A 24 -24.04 -66.55 35.58
CA ASN A 24 -24.41 -67.74 34.84
C ASN A 24 -25.75 -68.30 35.36
N ARG A 25 -26.83 -68.22 34.57
CA ARG A 25 -28.04 -69.03 34.75
C ARG A 25 -28.53 -69.55 33.40
N HIS A 26 -28.30 -70.84 33.20
CA HIS A 26 -28.85 -71.64 32.11
C HIS A 26 -30.37 -71.74 32.27
N VAL A 27 -31.12 -71.01 31.47
CA VAL A 27 -32.57 -71.16 31.32
C VAL A 27 -32.85 -71.71 29.94
N ARG A 28 -33.30 -72.97 29.88
CA ARG A 28 -33.85 -73.60 28.67
C ARG A 28 -35.08 -72.80 28.23
N ARG A 29 -34.94 -71.93 27.22
CA ARG A 29 -36.07 -71.25 26.57
C ARG A 29 -36.53 -72.06 25.37
N SER A 30 -37.82 -72.37 25.39
CA SER A 30 -38.62 -72.99 24.35
C SER A 30 -38.59 -72.17 23.05
N ARG A 31 -38.53 -72.88 21.92
CA ARG A 31 -38.19 -72.40 20.58
C ARG A 31 -39.31 -71.65 19.85
N THR A 32 -40.34 -71.18 20.55
CA THR A 32 -41.57 -70.59 19.97
C THR A 32 -41.85 -69.14 20.38
N SER A 33 -40.95 -68.46 21.11
CA SER A 33 -41.15 -67.04 21.51
C SER A 33 -40.23 -66.02 20.82
N VAL A 34 -39.41 -66.45 19.84
CA VAL A 34 -38.33 -65.61 19.27
C VAL A 34 -38.85 -64.58 18.26
N GLU A 35 -40.02 -64.77 17.66
CA GLU A 35 -40.55 -63.84 16.64
C GLU A 35 -41.31 -62.63 17.23
N MET A 36 -41.92 -62.76 18.42
CA MET A 36 -42.65 -61.66 19.06
C MET A 36 -41.74 -60.62 19.72
N ASP A 37 -40.50 -60.98 20.10
CA ASP A 37 -39.54 -60.07 20.73
C ASP A 37 -38.87 -59.13 19.72
N SER A 38 -38.72 -59.56 18.46
CA SER A 38 -38.10 -58.72 17.40
C SER A 38 -38.94 -57.48 17.08
N PHE A 39 -40.27 -57.61 17.11
CA PHE A 39 -41.17 -56.48 16.84
C PHE A 39 -41.19 -55.45 17.97
N ARG A 40 -41.09 -55.88 19.24
CA ARG A 40 -40.95 -54.97 20.39
C ARG A 40 -39.62 -54.23 20.38
N PHE A 41 -38.53 -54.91 20.01
CA PHE A 41 -37.22 -54.29 19.89
C PHE A 41 -37.20 -53.19 18.82
N MET A 42 -37.87 -53.43 17.68
CA MET A 42 -37.97 -52.44 16.60
C MET A 42 -38.83 -51.22 16.99
N GLN A 43 -39.92 -51.42 17.75
CA GLN A 43 -40.71 -50.30 18.28
C GLN A 43 -39.96 -49.48 19.34
N GLN A 44 -39.17 -50.14 20.20
CA GLN A 44 -38.30 -49.44 21.15
C GLN A 44 -37.21 -48.63 20.44
N ASP A 45 -36.55 -49.18 19.40
CA ASP A 45 -35.54 -48.47 18.61
C ASP A 45 -36.11 -47.23 17.92
N GLN A 46 -37.32 -47.32 17.36
CA GLN A 46 -37.99 -46.16 16.75
C GLN A 46 -38.37 -45.08 17.78
N ALA A 47 -38.82 -45.48 18.97
CA ALA A 47 -39.14 -44.54 20.03
C ALA A 47 -37.87 -43.86 20.58
N GLU A 48 -36.75 -44.57 20.64
CA GLU A 48 -35.47 -44.04 21.09
C GLU A 48 -34.89 -43.05 20.07
N ARG A 49 -34.90 -43.38 18.77
CA ARG A 49 -34.51 -42.44 17.70
C ARG A 49 -35.35 -41.17 17.69
N ARG A 50 -36.67 -41.26 17.92
CA ARG A 50 -37.54 -40.08 18.04
C ARG A 50 -37.13 -39.19 19.20
N ARG A 51 -36.81 -39.77 20.36
CA ARG A 51 -36.34 -39.01 21.53
C ARG A 51 -34.97 -38.38 21.29
N GLU A 52 -34.09 -39.04 20.54
CA GLU A 52 -32.78 -38.51 20.19
C GLU A 52 -32.89 -37.31 19.24
N LEU A 53 -33.68 -37.43 18.18
CA LEU A 53 -34.01 -36.32 17.27
C LEU A 53 -34.63 -35.13 18.02
N GLU A 54 -35.52 -35.38 18.97
CA GLU A 54 -36.14 -34.31 19.75
C GLU A 54 -35.13 -33.57 20.65
N ARG A 55 -34.14 -34.29 21.20
CA ARG A 55 -33.04 -33.66 21.96
C ARG A 55 -32.15 -32.82 21.05
N GLU A 56 -31.82 -33.33 19.87
CA GLU A 56 -30.97 -32.64 18.90
C GLU A 56 -31.62 -31.34 18.39
N VAL A 57 -32.93 -31.38 18.10
CA VAL A 57 -33.70 -30.18 17.73
C VAL A 57 -33.71 -29.15 18.87
N LYS A 58 -33.95 -29.59 20.12
CA LYS A 58 -33.91 -28.71 21.30
C LYS A 58 -32.52 -28.11 21.54
N GLU A 59 -31.45 -28.82 21.21
CA GLU A 59 -30.09 -28.31 21.34
C GLU A 59 -29.75 -27.28 20.27
N MET A 60 -30.13 -27.54 19.02
CA MET A 60 -29.97 -26.58 17.92
C MET A 60 -30.76 -25.28 18.15
N GLU A 61 -31.97 -25.38 18.72
CA GLU A 61 -32.80 -24.22 19.04
C GLU A 61 -32.16 -23.35 20.13
N LYS A 62 -31.66 -23.98 21.21
CA LYS A 62 -30.87 -23.27 22.24
C LYS A 62 -29.59 -22.64 21.71
N GLU A 63 -28.95 -23.26 20.72
CA GLU A 63 -27.75 -22.68 20.10
C GLU A 63 -28.08 -21.46 19.23
N LYS A 64 -29.20 -21.50 18.49
CA LYS A 64 -29.71 -20.35 17.73
C LYS A 64 -30.05 -19.18 18.66
N GLU A 65 -30.79 -19.41 19.74
CA GLU A 65 -31.10 -18.37 20.73
C GLU A 65 -29.84 -17.74 21.33
N LYS A 66 -28.83 -18.55 21.67
CA LYS A 66 -27.54 -18.05 22.16
C LYS A 66 -26.80 -17.20 21.12
N LYS A 67 -26.90 -17.53 19.83
CA LYS A 67 -26.27 -16.75 18.75
C LYS A 67 -27.00 -15.43 18.53
N GLU A 68 -28.32 -15.42 18.56
CA GLU A 68 -29.11 -14.18 18.45
C GLU A 68 -28.85 -13.25 19.63
N LEU A 69 -28.85 -13.76 20.86
CA LEU A 69 -28.56 -12.97 22.06
C LEU A 69 -27.15 -12.34 22.03
N LYS A 70 -26.16 -13.07 21.49
CA LYS A 70 -24.81 -12.54 21.27
C LYS A 70 -24.78 -11.45 20.21
N LYS A 71 -25.53 -11.62 19.12
CA LYS A 71 -25.62 -10.64 18.03
C LYS A 71 -26.26 -9.35 18.54
N GLU A 72 -27.39 -9.43 19.22
CA GLU A 72 -28.10 -8.28 19.79
C GLU A 72 -27.23 -7.50 20.78
N LYS A 73 -26.54 -8.20 21.69
CA LYS A 73 -25.61 -7.58 22.65
C LYS A 73 -24.41 -6.92 21.97
N SER A 74 -23.97 -7.41 20.81
CA SER A 74 -22.89 -6.81 20.03
C SER A 74 -23.35 -5.55 19.29
N GLU A 75 -24.58 -5.55 18.75
CA GLU A 75 -25.18 -4.38 18.09
C GLU A 75 -25.50 -3.27 19.09
N GLU A 76 -25.96 -3.61 20.30
CA GLU A 76 -26.19 -2.64 21.37
C GLU A 76 -24.89 -1.95 21.81
N ARG A 77 -23.80 -2.71 21.95
CA ARG A 77 -22.46 -2.16 22.24
C ARG A 77 -21.95 -1.26 21.12
N ALA A 78 -22.17 -1.61 19.86
CA ALA A 78 -21.80 -0.78 18.72
C ALA A 78 -22.57 0.55 18.69
N LYS A 79 -23.88 0.52 19.00
CA LYS A 79 -24.72 1.72 19.11
C LYS A 79 -24.31 2.61 20.29
N LEU A 80 -23.92 2.03 21.42
CA LEU A 80 -23.35 2.76 22.57
C LEU A 80 -22.00 3.41 22.25
N GLN A 81 -21.16 2.78 21.43
CA GLN A 81 -19.90 3.36 20.98
C GLN A 81 -20.10 4.52 19.99
N GLN A 82 -21.11 4.45 19.12
CA GLN A 82 -21.44 5.55 18.21
C GLN A 82 -22.10 6.76 18.90
N LYS A 83 -22.65 6.58 20.10
CA LYS A 83 -23.15 7.68 20.94
C LYS A 83 -22.08 8.37 21.78
N LYS A 84 -20.79 8.04 21.64
CA LYS A 84 -19.73 8.86 22.22
C LYS A 84 -19.79 10.24 21.55
N ASP A 85 -19.94 11.27 22.37
CA ASP A 85 -20.06 12.65 21.93
C ASP A 85 -18.92 12.99 20.96
N PRO A 86 -19.19 13.49 19.74
CA PRO A 86 -18.15 13.91 18.80
C PRO A 86 -17.24 15.00 19.39
N SER A 87 -17.69 15.67 20.45
CA SER A 87 -16.89 16.58 21.28
C SER A 87 -15.80 15.86 22.09
N GLN A 88 -16.10 14.71 22.70
CA GLN A 88 -15.13 13.91 23.45
C GLN A 88 -14.07 13.27 22.53
N GLU A 89 -14.48 12.75 21.37
CA GLU A 89 -13.54 12.18 20.40
C GLU A 89 -12.57 13.24 19.86
N ARG A 90 -13.05 14.48 19.64
CA ARG A 90 -12.19 15.62 19.26
C ARG A 90 -11.18 15.97 20.35
N LEU A 91 -11.61 15.99 21.62
CA LEU A 91 -10.73 16.25 22.77
C LEU A 91 -9.66 15.16 22.94
N GLU A 92 -10.04 13.88 22.83
CA GLU A 92 -9.10 12.76 22.90
C GLU A 92 -8.09 12.80 21.73
N ARG A 93 -8.54 13.10 20.51
CA ARG A 93 -7.64 13.26 19.35
C ARG A 93 -6.67 14.44 19.53
N GLN A 94 -7.11 15.55 20.11
CA GLN A 94 -6.23 16.68 20.41
C GLN A 94 -5.20 16.33 21.50
N ALA A 95 -5.62 15.66 22.57
CA ALA A 95 -4.74 15.21 23.63
C ALA A 95 -3.69 14.20 23.12
N ALA A 96 -4.08 13.27 22.23
CA ALA A 96 -3.17 12.33 21.59
C ALA A 96 -2.11 13.05 20.73
N ARG A 97 -2.52 14.03 19.92
CA ARG A 97 -1.61 14.84 19.10
C ARG A 97 -0.60 15.63 19.94
N LEU A 98 -1.02 16.19 21.07
CA LEU A 98 -0.12 16.89 21.99
C LEU A 98 0.90 15.95 22.62
N LYS A 99 0.46 14.77 23.08
CA LYS A 99 1.34 13.76 23.69
C LYS A 99 2.36 13.19 22.69
N GLU A 100 1.97 13.02 21.44
CA GLU A 100 2.89 12.62 20.37
C GLU A 100 3.92 13.71 20.06
N ARG A 101 3.49 14.98 20.04
CA ARG A 101 4.40 16.12 19.85
C ARG A 101 5.43 16.24 20.97
N GLU A 102 5.04 15.99 22.22
CA GLU A 102 5.98 15.93 23.35
C GLU A 102 6.98 14.78 23.22
N ARG A 103 6.53 13.58 22.85
CA ARG A 103 7.43 12.44 22.61
C ARG A 103 8.47 12.73 21.52
N ARG A 104 8.05 13.37 20.42
CA ARG A 104 8.97 13.80 19.35
C ARG A 104 9.97 14.84 19.83
N LYS A 105 9.55 15.80 20.67
CA LYS A 105 10.46 16.78 21.29
C LYS A 105 11.48 16.10 22.20
N GLN A 106 11.05 15.14 23.02
CA GLN A 106 11.95 14.38 23.90
C GLN A 106 12.95 13.52 23.10
N GLN A 107 12.51 12.86 22.02
CA GLN A 107 13.41 12.12 21.13
C GLN A 107 14.44 13.02 20.45
N ARG A 108 14.02 14.19 19.94
CA ARG A 108 14.94 15.18 19.37
C ARG A 108 15.98 15.65 20.40
N LYS A 109 15.54 15.98 21.61
CA LYS A 109 16.43 16.42 22.69
C LYS A 109 17.48 15.34 23.04
N LYS A 110 17.07 14.08 23.13
CA LYS A 110 18.01 12.95 23.36
C LYS A 110 19.00 12.79 22.20
N LEU A 111 18.56 12.92 20.95
CA LEU A 111 19.44 12.82 19.79
C LEU A 111 20.47 13.96 19.73
N GLU A 112 20.06 15.16 20.13
CA GLU A 112 20.91 16.34 20.19
C GLU A 112 21.93 16.27 21.34
N GLU A 113 21.51 15.77 22.51
CA GLU A 113 22.41 15.47 23.63
C GLU A 113 23.46 14.41 23.26
N SER A 114 23.07 13.36 22.51
CA SER A 114 24.03 12.36 22.00
C SER A 114 25.02 12.93 20.97
N ARG A 115 24.59 13.86 20.12
CA ARG A 115 25.48 14.54 19.16
C ARG A 115 26.49 15.45 19.86
N ASN A 116 26.05 16.23 20.85
CA ASN A 116 26.97 17.12 21.59
C ASN A 116 27.95 16.36 22.48
N SER A 117 27.59 15.18 22.99
CA SER A 117 28.51 14.34 23.78
C SER A 117 29.55 13.59 22.92
N GLN A 118 29.26 13.30 21.64
CA GLN A 118 30.29 12.82 20.70
C GLN A 118 31.22 13.94 20.21
N GLY A 119 30.71 15.15 19.96
CA GLY A 119 31.50 16.27 19.44
C GLY A 119 32.59 16.81 20.38
N GLN A 120 32.52 16.56 21.69
CA GLN A 120 33.56 16.96 22.64
C GLN A 120 34.64 15.88 22.88
N SER A 121 34.45 14.64 22.40
CA SER A 121 35.46 13.56 22.53
C SER A 121 36.40 13.47 21.33
N GLU A 122 36.09 14.11 20.20
CA GLU A 122 36.89 14.03 18.96
C GLU A 122 37.94 15.16 18.83
N LEU A 123 37.92 16.18 19.70
CA LEU A 123 38.89 17.29 19.63
C LEU A 123 40.24 16.98 20.30
N ASP A 124 40.33 15.97 21.18
CA ASP A 124 41.55 15.63 21.93
C ASP A 124 42.30 14.40 21.37
N SER A 125 41.77 13.72 20.35
CA SER A 125 42.32 12.44 19.87
C SER A 125 42.87 12.48 18.43
N ALA A 126 43.18 13.67 17.90
CA ALA A 126 43.68 13.86 16.54
C ALA A 126 45.11 14.46 16.49
N ILE A 127 46.02 13.93 17.32
CA ILE A 127 47.47 13.99 17.06
C ILE A 127 48.02 12.58 17.28
N THR A 128 47.78 11.65 16.35
CA THR A 128 48.70 10.53 16.05
C THR A 128 48.26 9.87 14.73
N LEU A 129 49.07 10.08 13.70
CA LEU A 129 49.34 9.19 12.56
C LEU A 129 48.37 8.01 12.33
N THR A 130 47.55 8.11 11.29
CA THR A 130 47.53 7.22 10.11
C THR A 130 46.36 7.63 9.22
N TYR A 131 46.64 7.88 7.93
CA TYR A 131 45.63 8.15 6.91
C TYR A 131 44.66 6.96 6.77
N PRO A 132 43.34 7.16 6.86
CA PRO A 132 42.39 6.40 6.07
C PRO A 132 41.96 7.23 4.86
N GLU A 133 41.75 6.53 3.77
CA GLU A 133 41.43 7.05 2.44
C GLU A 133 40.21 7.98 2.46
N LYS A 134 40.29 9.02 1.61
CA LYS A 134 39.20 9.93 1.30
C LYS A 134 37.93 9.14 1.01
N PRO A 135 36.79 9.41 1.69
CA PRO A 135 35.51 8.95 1.17
C PRO A 135 35.32 9.59 -0.21
N SER A 136 35.08 8.76 -1.22
CA SER A 136 34.81 9.19 -2.59
C SER A 136 33.68 10.21 -2.61
N GLU A 137 33.84 11.32 -3.34
CA GLU A 137 32.84 12.39 -3.53
C GLU A 137 31.44 11.86 -3.89
N THR A 138 31.39 10.69 -4.54
CA THR A 138 30.17 9.95 -4.88
C THR A 138 29.30 9.64 -3.65
N THR A 139 29.89 9.30 -2.51
CA THR A 139 29.13 8.85 -1.32
C THR A 139 28.44 10.01 -0.62
N VAL A 140 29.06 11.19 -0.61
CA VAL A 140 28.51 12.41 0.03
C VAL A 140 27.36 12.99 -0.81
N MET A 141 27.51 13.05 -2.14
CA MET A 141 26.42 13.50 -3.02
C MET A 141 25.20 12.56 -3.00
N VAL A 142 25.42 11.26 -2.82
CA VAL A 142 24.31 10.29 -2.73
C VAL A 142 23.49 10.49 -1.45
N MET A 143 24.12 10.77 -0.30
CA MET A 143 23.39 11.01 0.95
C MET A 143 22.55 12.29 0.92
N GLU A 144 23.08 13.41 0.41
CA GLU A 144 22.29 14.65 0.23
C GLU A 144 21.07 14.40 -0.68
N SER A 145 21.25 13.60 -1.74
CA SER A 145 20.19 13.26 -2.68
C SER A 145 19.07 12.38 -2.10
N VAL A 146 19.35 11.61 -1.04
CA VAL A 146 18.37 10.71 -0.41
C VAL A 146 17.44 11.48 0.53
N ASP A 147 18.00 12.41 1.32
CA ASP A 147 17.19 13.27 2.19
C ASP A 147 16.34 14.25 1.39
N ASP A 148 16.87 14.76 0.27
CA ASP A 148 16.11 15.58 -0.68
C ASP A 148 14.95 14.81 -1.30
N PHE A 149 15.19 13.58 -1.75
CA PHE A 149 14.13 12.74 -2.31
C PHE A 149 12.98 12.48 -1.32
N LYS A 150 13.32 12.16 -0.07
CA LYS A 150 12.31 11.89 0.95
C LYS A 150 11.44 13.12 1.20
N ARG A 151 12.07 14.29 1.32
CA ARG A 151 11.39 15.58 1.46
C ARG A 151 10.49 15.87 0.26
N ASP A 152 10.97 15.64 -0.95
CA ASP A 152 10.22 15.88 -2.18
C ASP A 152 8.99 14.98 -2.29
N ILE A 153 9.11 13.70 -1.93
CA ILE A 153 7.99 12.77 -1.91
C ILE A 153 6.95 13.16 -0.85
N ASP A 154 7.40 13.50 0.37
CA ASP A 154 6.49 13.91 1.44
C ASP A 154 5.72 15.20 1.03
N ASN A 155 6.40 16.15 0.39
CA ASN A 155 5.76 17.35 -0.15
C ASN A 155 4.80 17.04 -1.29
N LEU A 156 5.16 16.13 -2.19
CA LEU A 156 4.32 15.72 -3.31
C LEU A 156 3.02 15.09 -2.80
N GLU A 157 3.11 14.19 -1.81
CA GLU A 157 1.94 13.58 -1.15
C GLU A 157 1.00 14.63 -0.55
N LEU A 158 1.53 15.61 0.17
CA LEU A 158 0.73 16.71 0.73
C LEU A 158 0.02 17.52 -0.36
N GLN A 159 0.65 17.72 -1.51
CA GLN A 159 0.05 18.44 -2.63
C GLN A 159 -1.00 17.61 -3.37
N THR A 160 -0.93 16.28 -3.35
CA THR A 160 -1.91 15.42 -4.03
C THR A 160 -3.32 15.49 -3.46
N ASP A 161 -3.48 15.93 -2.21
CA ASP A 161 -4.79 16.01 -1.56
C ASP A 161 -5.73 17.05 -2.16
N ASN A 162 -5.18 18.05 -2.85
CA ASN A 162 -5.95 19.12 -3.48
C ASN A 162 -6.22 18.88 -4.98
N LEU A 163 -5.84 17.72 -5.52
CA LEU A 163 -6.03 17.37 -6.92
C LEU A 163 -7.43 16.78 -7.18
N ASP A 164 -7.88 16.85 -8.43
CA ASP A 164 -9.08 16.13 -8.87
C ASP A 164 -8.87 14.61 -8.79
N LEU A 165 -9.98 13.84 -8.74
CA LEU A 165 -9.93 12.39 -8.50
C LEU A 165 -9.02 11.65 -9.48
N ARG A 166 -9.06 12.00 -10.76
CA ARG A 166 -8.22 11.38 -11.80
C ARG A 166 -6.76 11.73 -11.58
N SER A 167 -6.44 13.02 -11.42
CA SER A 167 -5.05 13.44 -11.15
C SER A 167 -4.50 12.85 -9.86
N LYS A 168 -5.30 12.75 -8.80
CA LYS A 168 -4.91 12.11 -7.53
C LYS A 168 -4.58 10.63 -7.73
N MET A 169 -5.36 9.91 -8.54
CA MET A 169 -5.06 8.52 -8.91
C MET A 169 -3.72 8.42 -9.65
N MET A 170 -3.48 9.26 -10.65
CA MET A 170 -2.21 9.26 -11.38
C MET A 170 -1.02 9.61 -10.47
N ALA A 171 -1.17 10.64 -9.64
CA ALA A 171 -0.15 11.05 -8.68
C ALA A 171 0.19 9.91 -7.70
N THR A 172 -0.81 9.20 -7.19
CA THR A 172 -0.63 8.06 -6.29
C THR A 172 0.17 6.93 -6.97
N MET A 173 -0.14 6.61 -8.23
CA MET A 173 0.59 5.59 -8.99
C MET A 173 2.05 5.99 -9.22
N TRP A 174 2.30 7.25 -9.60
CA TRP A 174 3.65 7.77 -9.79
C TRP A 174 4.45 7.81 -8.48
N ILE A 175 3.85 8.29 -7.38
CA ILE A 175 4.49 8.28 -6.05
C ILE A 175 4.82 6.85 -5.61
N SER A 176 3.90 5.91 -5.79
CA SER A 176 4.11 4.50 -5.46
C SER A 176 5.28 3.91 -6.26
N ARG A 177 5.36 4.23 -7.56
CA ARG A 177 6.47 3.80 -8.41
C ARG A 177 7.81 4.40 -7.94
N LEU A 178 7.83 5.69 -7.63
CA LEU A 178 9.04 6.36 -7.12
C LEU A 178 9.48 5.81 -5.76
N ARG A 179 8.55 5.38 -4.89
CA ARG A 179 8.90 4.77 -3.60
C ARG A 179 9.50 3.37 -3.69
N THR A 180 9.43 2.72 -4.84
CA THR A 180 10.01 1.39 -5.01
C THR A 180 11.53 1.47 -4.77
N PRO A 181 12.09 0.72 -3.81
CA PRO A 181 13.51 0.77 -3.52
C PRO A 181 14.31 0.22 -4.71
N THR A 182 15.35 0.95 -5.10
CA THR A 182 16.25 0.58 -6.20
C THR A 182 17.69 0.70 -5.72
N GLN A 183 18.53 -0.28 -6.02
CA GLN A 183 19.96 -0.25 -5.68
C GLN A 183 20.84 0.29 -6.82
N ASN A 184 20.28 0.51 -8.01
CA ASN A 184 21.00 1.08 -9.14
C ASN A 184 21.10 2.61 -9.00
N GLU A 185 22.32 3.16 -9.06
CA GLU A 185 22.55 4.60 -8.96
C GLU A 185 21.85 5.40 -10.06
N GLU A 186 21.79 4.89 -11.30
CA GLU A 186 21.08 5.56 -12.39
C GLU A 186 19.58 5.67 -12.10
N GLU A 187 19.01 4.63 -11.49
CA GLU A 187 17.61 4.63 -11.07
C GLU A 187 17.36 5.60 -9.92
N ILE A 188 18.27 5.66 -8.94
CA ILE A 188 18.18 6.62 -7.83
C ILE A 188 18.22 8.06 -8.37
N ARG A 189 19.14 8.37 -9.29
CA ARG A 189 19.23 9.68 -9.93
C ARG A 189 17.95 9.99 -10.72
N ALA A 190 17.47 9.05 -11.53
CA ALA A 190 16.26 9.22 -12.32
C ALA A 190 15.02 9.44 -11.46
N ARG A 191 14.88 8.68 -10.38
CA ARG A 191 13.83 8.82 -9.38
C ARG A 191 13.81 10.23 -8.78
N ASN A 192 14.97 10.73 -8.36
CA ASN A 192 15.09 12.05 -7.76
C ASN A 192 14.76 13.16 -8.76
N ILE A 193 15.18 13.01 -10.02
CA ILE A 193 14.86 13.96 -11.11
C ILE A 193 13.34 14.00 -11.36
N ILE A 194 12.69 12.84 -11.46
CA ILE A 194 11.24 12.77 -11.68
C ILE A 194 10.50 13.39 -10.48
N ALA A 195 10.86 13.04 -9.25
CA ALA A 195 10.22 13.59 -8.05
C ALA A 195 10.33 15.12 -7.98
N ALA A 196 11.53 15.65 -8.18
CA ALA A 196 11.76 17.09 -8.19
C ALA A 196 10.96 17.81 -9.29
N HIS A 197 10.86 17.19 -10.48
CA HIS A 197 10.09 17.76 -11.59
C HIS A 197 8.58 17.75 -11.32
N LEU A 198 8.03 16.64 -10.80
CA LEU A 198 6.63 16.56 -10.39
C LEU A 198 6.28 17.63 -9.35
N LEU A 199 7.16 17.82 -8.37
CA LEU A 199 7.00 18.84 -7.33
C LEU A 199 7.08 20.26 -7.90
N LYS A 200 8.03 20.53 -8.80
CA LYS A 200 8.17 21.82 -9.49
C LYS A 200 6.89 22.18 -10.25
N CYS A 201 6.25 21.22 -10.89
CA CYS A 201 5.16 21.43 -11.82
C CYS A 201 3.76 21.17 -11.27
N HIS A 202 3.61 21.01 -9.95
CA HIS A 202 2.32 20.70 -9.31
C HIS A 202 1.23 21.73 -9.64
N LYS A 203 1.58 23.02 -9.75
CA LYS A 203 0.62 24.11 -10.04
C LYS A 203 0.08 24.09 -11.46
N GLU A 204 0.71 23.35 -12.36
CA GLU A 204 0.35 23.32 -13.78
C GLU A 204 -0.52 22.13 -14.17
N ASN A 205 -1.14 21.46 -13.18
CA ASN A 205 -1.95 20.26 -13.39
C ASN A 205 -1.19 19.19 -14.21
N MET A 206 0.06 18.92 -13.83
CA MET A 206 0.95 18.02 -14.56
C MET A 206 0.33 16.63 -14.81
N PHE A 207 -0.46 16.11 -13.89
CA PHE A 207 -1.16 14.82 -14.03
C PHE A 207 -2.33 14.84 -15.03
N GLN A 208 -2.61 15.97 -15.67
CA GLN A 208 -3.52 16.09 -16.81
C GLN A 208 -2.77 16.16 -18.15
N LYS A 209 -1.43 16.31 -18.12
CA LYS A 209 -0.56 16.41 -19.30
C LYS A 209 0.27 15.14 -19.48
N GLU A 210 0.60 14.80 -20.71
CA GLU A 210 1.54 13.70 -20.99
C GLU A 210 2.94 14.04 -20.45
N PRO A 211 3.72 13.04 -19.97
CA PRO A 211 3.38 11.61 -19.78
C PRO A 211 2.54 11.33 -18.53
N PHE A 212 2.50 12.26 -17.59
CA PHE A 212 2.07 11.97 -16.23
C PHE A 212 0.55 11.81 -16.07
N ASN A 213 -0.20 12.03 -17.15
CA ASN A 213 -1.63 11.73 -17.27
C ASN A 213 -1.95 10.24 -17.47
N GLN A 214 -0.91 9.41 -17.61
CA GLN A 214 -1.00 7.96 -17.69
C GLN A 214 -0.25 7.31 -16.52
N PRO A 215 -0.56 6.05 -16.19
CA PRO A 215 0.22 5.26 -15.26
C PRO A 215 1.71 5.22 -15.65
N PRO A 216 2.63 5.18 -14.68
CA PRO A 216 4.04 4.98 -14.97
C PRO A 216 4.24 3.67 -15.73
N SER A 217 5.04 3.72 -16.81
CA SER A 217 5.38 2.51 -17.58
C SER A 217 6.15 1.50 -16.73
N SER A 218 6.08 0.23 -17.09
CA SER A 218 6.85 -0.86 -16.45
C SER A 218 8.36 -0.74 -16.64
N ASP A 219 8.81 0.09 -17.58
CA ASP A 219 10.22 0.40 -17.82
C ASP A 219 10.91 0.95 -16.57
N THR A 220 12.24 0.88 -16.59
CA THR A 220 13.07 1.43 -15.50
C THR A 220 12.98 2.97 -15.48
N LEU A 221 13.10 3.59 -14.31
CA LEU A 221 12.98 5.04 -14.16
C LEU A 221 14.02 5.78 -15.00
N ALA A 222 15.23 5.23 -15.14
CA ALA A 222 16.26 5.80 -16.01
C ALA A 222 15.83 5.83 -17.48
N ASN A 223 15.17 4.77 -17.97
CA ASN A 223 14.64 4.73 -19.33
C ASN A 223 13.47 5.69 -19.52
N ILE A 224 12.61 5.80 -18.51
CA ILE A 224 11.49 6.76 -18.49
C ILE A 224 12.04 8.19 -18.61
N THR A 225 12.99 8.57 -17.75
CA THR A 225 13.65 9.88 -17.78
C THR A 225 14.28 10.18 -19.14
N LYS A 226 14.95 9.19 -19.76
CA LYS A 226 15.54 9.32 -21.10
C LYS A 226 14.49 9.51 -22.20
N LYS A 227 13.38 8.76 -22.17
CA LYS A 227 12.29 8.86 -23.15
C LYS A 227 11.58 10.22 -23.09
N ILE A 228 11.37 10.73 -21.89
CA ILE A 228 10.69 12.00 -21.64
C ILE A 228 11.65 13.20 -21.73
N LEU A 229 12.96 12.94 -21.79
CA LEU A 229 14.03 13.96 -21.75
C LEU A 229 13.93 14.85 -20.50
N LEU A 230 13.65 14.24 -19.36
CA LEU A 230 13.56 14.95 -18.08
C LEU A 230 14.96 15.26 -17.53
N THR A 231 15.19 16.53 -17.23
CA THR A 231 16.32 17.04 -16.46
C THR A 231 15.79 17.93 -15.32
N ARG A 232 16.65 18.34 -14.38
CA ARG A 232 16.25 19.27 -13.30
C ARG A 232 15.72 20.61 -13.83
N GLU A 233 16.18 21.00 -15.01
CA GLU A 233 15.86 22.29 -15.62
C GLU A 233 14.63 22.23 -16.52
N THR A 234 14.14 21.03 -16.89
CA THR A 234 13.01 20.87 -17.81
C THR A 234 11.80 21.73 -17.37
N PRO A 235 11.25 22.54 -18.29
CA PRO A 235 10.06 23.35 -18.02
C PRO A 235 8.81 22.47 -17.94
N CYS A 236 7.79 22.96 -17.26
CA CYS A 236 6.55 22.22 -16.99
C CYS A 236 5.58 22.15 -18.20
N GLN A 237 5.82 22.97 -19.24
CA GLN A 237 4.89 23.13 -20.35
C GLN A 237 5.18 22.24 -21.59
N ASP A 238 6.36 21.62 -21.71
CA ASP A 238 6.80 20.98 -22.97
C ASP A 238 7.40 19.57 -22.81
N LEU A 239 6.62 18.65 -22.24
CA LEU A 239 6.94 17.22 -22.32
C LEU A 239 6.23 16.58 -23.51
N ALA A 240 6.57 17.02 -24.72
CA ALA A 240 5.93 16.54 -25.95
C ALA A 240 6.40 15.12 -26.31
N LEU A 241 5.77 14.10 -25.72
CA LEU A 241 6.08 12.69 -25.99
C LEU A 241 5.53 12.15 -27.32
N GLY A 242 4.60 12.85 -27.97
CA GLY A 242 3.97 12.39 -29.22
C GLY A 242 4.18 13.29 -30.45
N LYS A 243 4.58 14.55 -30.26
CA LYS A 243 4.51 15.52 -31.38
C LYS A 243 5.60 15.36 -32.43
N ARG A 244 6.70 14.63 -32.15
CA ARG A 244 7.71 14.34 -33.19
C ARG A 244 7.24 13.35 -34.25
N THR A 245 6.26 12.51 -33.96
CA THR A 245 5.70 11.57 -34.93
C THR A 245 4.58 12.19 -35.78
N GLU A 246 3.73 13.02 -35.19
CA GLU A 246 2.69 13.74 -35.96
C GLU A 246 3.25 14.88 -36.81
N THR A 247 4.29 15.60 -36.35
CA THR A 247 4.95 16.62 -37.21
C THR A 247 5.54 16.01 -38.49
N LYS A 248 5.95 14.73 -38.45
CA LYS A 248 6.41 14.01 -39.64
C LYS A 248 5.29 13.60 -40.59
N SER A 249 4.06 13.39 -40.14
CA SER A 249 2.97 13.01 -41.05
C SER A 249 2.62 14.16 -42.00
N HIS A 250 2.54 15.39 -41.47
CA HIS A 250 2.31 16.60 -42.26
C HIS A 250 3.49 16.94 -43.18
N LEU A 251 4.73 16.76 -42.72
CA LEU A 251 5.92 16.94 -43.55
C LEU A 251 6.03 15.88 -44.66
N ASN A 252 5.71 14.62 -44.35
CA ASN A 252 5.70 13.54 -45.35
C ASN A 252 4.63 13.81 -46.42
N LYS A 253 3.45 14.28 -46.01
CA LYS A 253 2.40 14.71 -46.93
C LYS A 253 2.86 15.89 -47.79
N LEU A 254 3.50 16.89 -47.20
CA LEU A 254 4.05 18.04 -47.92
C LEU A 254 5.11 17.64 -48.95
N PHE A 255 6.03 16.74 -48.58
CA PHE A 255 7.04 16.23 -49.52
C PHE A 255 6.40 15.43 -50.64
N HIS A 256 5.41 14.59 -50.33
CA HIS A 256 4.67 13.84 -51.35
C HIS A 256 3.88 14.75 -52.31
N ASP A 257 3.24 15.80 -51.79
CA ASP A 257 2.42 16.72 -52.57
C ASP A 257 3.25 17.77 -53.34
N SER A 258 4.55 17.86 -53.06
CA SER A 258 5.48 18.71 -53.81
C SER A 258 5.91 18.08 -55.13
N TYR A 259 6.13 18.92 -56.15
CA TYR A 259 6.42 18.47 -57.51
C TYR A 259 7.64 17.54 -57.62
N ASP A 260 8.64 17.70 -56.74
CA ASP A 260 9.89 16.97 -56.77
C ASP A 260 10.04 15.94 -55.63
N GLY A 261 8.95 15.62 -54.93
CA GLY A 261 8.97 14.69 -53.80
C GLY A 261 9.71 15.21 -52.57
N GLY A 262 9.91 16.53 -52.46
CA GLY A 262 10.55 17.18 -51.32
C GLY A 262 12.07 17.32 -51.45
N LYS A 263 12.65 17.03 -52.62
CA LYS A 263 14.10 17.14 -52.85
C LYS A 263 14.61 18.55 -52.59
N PHE A 264 13.92 19.57 -53.12
CA PHE A 264 14.24 20.97 -52.91
C PHE A 264 14.09 21.36 -51.44
N LEU A 265 12.94 21.01 -50.83
CA LEU A 265 12.67 21.35 -49.43
C LEU A 265 13.68 20.73 -48.46
N SER A 266 14.19 19.54 -48.76
CA SER A 266 15.19 18.85 -47.93
C SER A 266 16.59 19.49 -47.96
N GLN A 267 16.88 20.32 -48.97
CA GLN A 267 18.15 21.04 -49.10
C GLN A 267 18.12 22.41 -48.41
N LEU A 268 16.95 22.90 -48.02
CA LEU A 268 16.82 24.20 -47.38
C LEU A 268 17.30 24.15 -45.93
N PRO A 269 18.06 25.15 -45.46
CA PRO A 269 18.45 25.24 -44.06
C PRO A 269 17.21 25.44 -43.19
N VAL A 270 16.96 24.52 -42.25
CA VAL A 270 15.85 24.64 -41.30
C VAL A 270 16.29 25.54 -40.12
N PRO A 271 15.57 26.63 -39.82
CA PRO A 271 15.87 27.46 -38.65
C PRO A 271 15.80 26.62 -37.38
N ARG A 272 16.84 26.70 -36.53
CA ARG A 272 16.87 25.98 -35.25
C ARG A 272 15.84 26.53 -34.26
N ASP A 273 15.60 27.84 -34.33
CA ASP A 273 14.59 28.57 -33.57
C ASP A 273 13.85 29.53 -34.52
N GLY A 274 12.52 29.57 -34.43
CA GLY A 274 11.65 30.43 -35.24
C GLY A 274 10.52 29.67 -35.96
N ALA A 275 9.72 30.40 -36.72
CA ALA A 275 8.65 29.85 -37.57
C ALA A 275 8.97 30.10 -39.05
N PHE A 276 8.69 29.13 -39.91
CA PHE A 276 8.72 29.29 -41.36
C PHE A 276 7.39 28.82 -41.96
N PHE A 277 7.01 29.38 -43.10
CA PHE A 277 5.81 29.00 -43.84
C PHE A 277 6.17 28.70 -45.29
N ILE A 278 5.46 27.75 -45.89
CA ILE A 278 5.64 27.34 -47.29
C ILE A 278 4.37 27.73 -48.05
N LEU A 279 4.52 28.60 -49.03
CA LEU A 279 3.45 29.05 -49.92
C LEU A 279 3.41 28.16 -51.16
N HIS A 280 2.39 27.31 -51.25
CA HIS A 280 2.13 26.51 -52.43
C HIS A 280 1.18 27.27 -53.36
N LEU A 281 1.75 27.90 -54.40
CA LEU A 281 0.98 28.64 -55.40
C LEU A 281 0.71 27.72 -56.60
N ARG A 282 -0.56 27.59 -57.00
CA ARG A 282 -0.91 26.99 -58.28
C ARG A 282 -0.84 28.07 -59.36
N PRO A 283 -0.16 27.84 -60.49
CA PRO A 283 -0.28 28.73 -61.63
C PRO A 283 -1.75 28.74 -62.08
N ASN A 284 -2.29 29.93 -62.34
CA ASN A 284 -3.62 30.07 -62.92
C ASN A 284 -3.58 29.39 -64.31
N LEU A 285 -4.24 28.24 -64.43
CA LEU A 285 -4.51 27.56 -65.69
C LEU A 285 -5.69 28.24 -66.39
#